data_AF-A0A3D3JEG4-F1
#
_entry.id   AF-A0A3D3JEG4-F1
#
_cell.length_a   1.000
_cell.length_b   1.000
_cell.length_c   1.000
_cell.angle_alpha   90.00
_cell.angle_beta   90.00
_cell.angle_gamma   90.00
#
_symmetry.space_group_name_H-M   'P 1'
#
loop_
_entity.id
_entity.type
_entity.pdbx_description
1 polymer ?
#
loop_
_entity_poly.entity_id
_entity_poly.type
_entity_poly.pdbx_seq_one_letter_code
_entity_poly.pdbx_strand_id
1 'polypeptide(L)'
;MATLYDTRIEINGVDYGICGIDVGNSRVKIHHKDVFLSFPYDKEWKKNVQHHFRDHVSSRYLIGLSSVNPKQTTAIVKVIQRIPGHQVLNAHSLLMRNEQLLNFGTVENVGIDRLLGTIGAMGDSAPPLITVDCGTAVTVNAVSKDRVFLGGVIFAGLGTQLFGLSKQTAAIPEMKYAPPTTHLGVNTQQCLMAGVTASVIGGIVHTVKALQESVFQGKSVPVVLTGGESAAILDGLTSEGLKVVQHQHLVTDGIMSLIANAPRPDLQDSIIGKLPN
;
A
#
# COMPACT_ATOMS: atom_id res chain seq x y z
N MET A 1 -4.30 17.70 -18.81
CA MET A 1 -4.96 16.38 -18.71
C MET A 1 -5.47 16.25 -17.28
N ALA A 2 -6.70 15.80 -17.07
CA ALA A 2 -7.21 15.59 -15.71
C ALA A 2 -6.39 14.48 -15.03
N THR A 3 -5.85 14.76 -13.85
CA THR A 3 -5.11 13.75 -13.08
C THR A 3 -6.11 12.84 -12.35
N LEU A 4 -5.66 11.67 -11.86
CA LEU A 4 -6.45 10.82 -10.97
C LEU A 4 -7.10 11.63 -9.83
N TYR A 5 -6.37 12.63 -9.34
CA TYR A 5 -6.70 13.52 -8.23
C TYR A 5 -7.80 14.55 -8.53
N ASP A 6 -8.07 14.83 -9.80
CA ASP A 6 -9.13 15.74 -10.25
C ASP A 6 -10.45 15.02 -10.56
N THR A 7 -10.46 13.68 -10.45
CA THR A 7 -11.59 12.84 -10.82
C THR A 7 -12.84 13.18 -10.00
N ARG A 8 -13.95 13.40 -10.71
CA ARG A 8 -15.29 13.53 -10.16
C ARG A 8 -16.18 12.41 -10.66
N ILE A 9 -16.99 11.87 -9.76
CA ILE A 9 -17.95 10.80 -10.05
C ILE A 9 -19.31 11.25 -9.56
N GLU A 10 -20.27 11.28 -10.48
CA GLU A 10 -21.68 11.49 -10.16
C GLU A 10 -22.34 10.16 -9.77
N ILE A 11 -22.99 10.11 -8.61
CA ILE A 11 -23.86 9.02 -8.19
C ILE A 11 -25.20 9.62 -7.77
N ASN A 12 -26.28 9.21 -8.43
CA ASN A 12 -27.66 9.63 -8.15
C ASN A 12 -27.82 11.17 -8.08
N GLY A 13 -27.21 11.90 -9.02
CA GLY A 13 -27.28 13.36 -9.08
C GLY A 13 -26.41 14.10 -8.06
N VAL A 14 -25.47 13.42 -7.40
CA VAL A 14 -24.51 14.01 -6.47
C VAL A 14 -23.09 13.78 -6.96
N ASP A 15 -22.31 14.86 -7.08
CA ASP A 15 -20.90 14.81 -7.41
C ASP A 15 -20.01 14.51 -6.21
N TYR A 16 -19.12 13.55 -6.39
CA TYR A 16 -18.12 13.14 -5.41
C TYR A 16 -16.71 13.29 -6.01
N GLY A 17 -15.76 13.78 -5.21
CA GLY A 17 -14.36 13.43 -5.45
C GLY A 17 -14.10 11.98 -5.07
N ILE A 18 -12.89 11.49 -5.35
CA ILE A 18 -12.44 10.17 -4.91
C ILE A 18 -11.42 10.28 -3.77
N CYS A 19 -11.45 9.31 -2.86
CA CYS A 19 -10.53 9.23 -1.73
C CYS A 19 -10.18 7.76 -1.48
N GLY A 20 -8.89 7.47 -1.29
CA GLY A 20 -8.40 6.17 -0.84
C GLY A 20 -8.09 6.18 0.65
N ILE A 21 -8.55 5.17 1.38
CA ILE A 21 -8.17 4.92 2.77
C ILE A 21 -7.59 3.51 2.88
N ASP A 22 -6.35 3.43 3.36
CA ASP A 22 -5.66 2.18 3.67
C ASP A 22 -5.52 2.02 5.20
N VAL A 23 -6.25 1.04 5.74
CA VAL A 23 -6.28 0.73 7.18
C VAL A 23 -5.35 -0.46 7.44
N GLY A 24 -4.08 -0.14 7.68
CA GLY A 24 -3.04 -1.10 8.00
C GLY A 24 -3.03 -1.55 9.47
N ASN A 25 -1.94 -2.19 9.89
CA ASN A 25 -1.80 -2.70 11.26
C ASN A 25 -1.42 -1.62 12.28
N SER A 26 -0.57 -0.66 11.88
CA SER A 26 -0.01 0.34 12.81
C SER A 26 -0.56 1.76 12.61
N ARG A 27 -1.17 2.01 11.45
CA ARG A 27 -1.61 3.33 11.03
C ARG A 27 -2.72 3.24 9.99
N VAL A 28 -3.48 4.33 9.88
CA VAL A 28 -4.37 4.57 8.75
C VAL A 28 -3.78 5.63 7.84
N LYS A 29 -3.80 5.37 6.52
CA LYS A 29 -3.38 6.31 5.48
C LYS A 29 -4.61 6.79 4.72
N ILE A 30 -4.63 8.07 4.35
CA ILE A 30 -5.74 8.71 3.67
C ILE A 30 -5.17 9.54 2.53
N HIS A 31 -5.67 9.32 1.32
CA HIS A 31 -5.27 10.05 0.12
C HIS A 31 -6.50 10.59 -0.59
N HIS A 32 -6.54 11.89 -0.82
CA HIS A 32 -7.52 12.56 -1.68
C HIS A 32 -6.87 13.81 -2.26
N LYS A 33 -7.13 14.11 -3.53
CA LYS A 33 -6.44 15.19 -4.26
C LYS A 33 -4.91 15.06 -4.09
N ASP A 34 -4.22 16.15 -3.78
CA ASP A 34 -2.80 16.25 -3.46
C ASP A 34 -2.48 16.03 -1.96
N VAL A 35 -3.47 15.62 -1.17
CA VAL A 35 -3.34 15.48 0.29
C VAL A 35 -3.17 14.02 0.67
N PHE A 36 -1.98 13.70 1.21
CA PHE A 36 -1.69 12.42 1.84
C PHE A 36 -1.51 12.58 3.37
N LEU A 37 -2.28 11.81 4.14
CA LEU A 37 -2.24 11.81 5.60
C LEU A 37 -1.95 10.42 6.13
N SER A 38 -1.19 10.34 7.21
CA SER A 38 -0.87 9.09 7.89
C SER A 38 -1.03 9.28 9.39
N PHE A 39 -2.01 8.60 9.99
CA PHE A 39 -2.26 8.66 11.44
C PHE A 39 -1.88 7.34 12.11
N PRO A 40 -0.93 7.33 13.06
CA PRO A 40 -0.70 6.15 13.90
C PRO A 40 -1.92 5.89 14.79
N TYR A 41 -2.15 4.65 15.21
CA TYR A 41 -3.28 4.31 16.09
C TYR A 41 -3.06 4.72 17.57
N ASP A 42 -2.79 6.00 17.80
CA ASP A 42 -2.69 6.59 19.14
C ASP A 42 -4.07 6.86 19.77
N LYS A 43 -4.17 7.73 20.79
CA LYS A 43 -5.47 8.04 21.41
C LYS A 43 -6.29 9.05 20.59
N GLU A 44 -5.65 9.86 19.74
CA GLU A 44 -6.25 11.01 19.07
C GLU A 44 -6.55 10.74 17.58
N TRP A 45 -6.06 9.66 16.98
CA TRP A 45 -6.18 9.43 15.53
C TRP A 45 -7.60 9.56 14.98
N LYS A 46 -8.62 9.09 15.72
CA LYS A 46 -10.03 9.20 15.32
C LYS A 46 -10.48 10.66 15.24
N LYS A 47 -10.07 11.46 16.24
CA LYS A 47 -10.37 12.89 16.31
C LYS A 47 -9.65 13.64 15.19
N ASN A 48 -8.41 13.26 14.88
CA ASN A 48 -7.65 13.87 13.79
C ASN A 48 -8.28 13.58 12.42
N VAL A 49 -8.72 12.33 12.18
CA VAL A 49 -9.49 11.98 10.97
C VAL A 49 -10.78 12.78 10.91
N GLN A 50 -11.52 12.87 12.02
CA GLN A 50 -12.77 13.61 12.08
C GLN A 50 -12.57 15.10 11.77
N HIS A 51 -11.56 15.72 12.37
CA HIS A 51 -11.21 17.13 12.18
C HIS A 51 -10.79 17.40 10.74
N HIS A 52 -10.05 16.49 10.11
CA HIS A 52 -9.68 16.61 8.71
C HIS A 52 -10.91 16.63 7.79
N PHE A 53 -11.77 15.61 7.85
CA PHE A 53 -12.94 15.52 6.97
C PHE A 53 -14.03 16.55 7.25
N ARG A 54 -14.12 17.05 8.49
CA ARG A 54 -15.11 18.08 8.85
C ARG A 54 -14.64 19.48 8.49
N ASP A 55 -13.40 19.80 8.84
CA ASP A 55 -12.94 21.20 8.91
C ASP A 55 -11.99 21.55 7.75
N HIS A 56 -11.39 20.56 7.08
CA HIS A 56 -10.38 20.76 6.02
C HIS A 56 -10.81 20.24 4.65
N VAL A 57 -12.02 19.67 4.56
CA VAL A 57 -12.57 19.12 3.32
C VAL A 57 -13.84 19.87 2.96
N SER A 58 -13.84 20.52 1.80
CA SER A 58 -15.00 21.23 1.23
C SER A 58 -15.82 20.39 0.24
N SER A 59 -15.33 19.20 -0.14
CA SER A 59 -15.92 18.33 -1.15
C SER A 59 -16.48 17.05 -0.54
N ARG A 60 -17.55 16.52 -1.13
CA ARG A 60 -18.01 15.15 -0.85
C ARG A 60 -17.04 14.15 -1.49
N TYR A 61 -16.86 12.99 -0.85
CA TYR A 61 -15.97 11.94 -1.34
C TYR A 61 -16.66 10.59 -1.37
N LEU A 62 -16.41 9.85 -2.45
CA LEU A 62 -16.48 8.40 -2.48
C LEU A 62 -15.17 7.87 -1.93
N ILE A 63 -15.23 7.25 -0.76
CA ILE A 63 -14.08 6.82 0.01
C ILE A 63 -13.96 5.32 -0.12
N GLY A 64 -13.01 4.84 -0.92
CA GLY A 64 -12.67 3.42 -0.95
C GLY A 64 -11.84 3.07 0.27
N LEU A 65 -12.25 2.02 0.98
CA LEU A 65 -11.56 1.53 2.16
C LEU A 65 -10.98 0.14 1.89
N SER A 66 -9.66 0.05 2.03
CA SER A 66 -8.88 -1.18 2.15
C SER A 66 -8.56 -1.42 3.62
N SER A 67 -8.58 -2.68 4.08
CA SER A 67 -8.10 -3.00 5.42
C SER A 67 -7.62 -4.42 5.60
N VAL A 68 -6.59 -4.55 6.45
CA VAL A 68 -6.16 -5.80 7.09
C VAL A 68 -6.42 -5.82 8.60
N ASN A 69 -7.12 -4.80 9.12
CA ASN A 69 -7.39 -4.60 10.55
C ASN A 69 -8.89 -4.32 10.80
N PRO A 70 -9.69 -5.36 11.10
CA PRO A 70 -11.15 -5.25 11.26
C PRO A 70 -11.57 -4.29 12.38
N LYS A 71 -10.84 -4.27 13.49
CA LYS A 71 -11.13 -3.38 14.63
C LYS A 71 -11.03 -1.91 14.22
N GLN A 72 -9.97 -1.56 13.50
CA GLN A 72 -9.76 -0.18 13.08
C GLN A 72 -10.64 0.21 11.89
N THR A 73 -11.01 -0.75 11.04
CA THR A 73 -12.03 -0.57 9.99
C THR A 73 -13.35 -0.07 10.57
N THR A 74 -13.91 -0.79 11.54
CA THR A 74 -15.17 -0.40 12.18
C THR A 74 -15.07 0.99 12.80
N ALA A 75 -13.94 1.29 13.44
CA ALA A 75 -13.72 2.59 14.08
C ALA A 75 -13.70 3.75 13.06
N ILE A 76 -12.97 3.62 11.95
CA ILE A 76 -12.90 4.70 10.97
C ILE A 76 -14.20 4.86 10.18
N VAL A 77 -14.87 3.77 9.83
CA VAL A 77 -16.19 3.83 9.16
C VAL A 77 -17.18 4.59 10.02
N LYS A 78 -17.23 4.33 11.34
CA LYS A 78 -18.08 5.08 12.28
C LYS A 78 -17.72 6.57 12.34
N VAL A 79 -16.43 6.93 12.28
CA VAL A 79 -16.00 8.33 12.25
C VAL A 79 -16.48 9.02 10.99
N ILE A 80 -16.26 8.42 9.82
CA ILE A 80 -16.61 9.01 8.52
C ILE A 80 -18.13 9.07 8.32
N GLN A 81 -18.88 8.03 8.69
CA GLN A 81 -20.35 8.01 8.53
C GLN A 81 -21.08 9.05 9.40
N ARG A 82 -20.41 9.61 10.43
CA ARG A 82 -20.93 10.73 11.23
C ARG A 82 -20.73 12.09 10.55
N ILE A 83 -19.95 12.16 9.48
CA ILE A 83 -19.69 13.38 8.72
C ILE A 83 -20.58 13.34 7.48
N PRO A 84 -21.58 14.23 7.37
CA PRO A 84 -22.52 14.22 6.26
C PRO A 84 -21.83 14.39 4.91
N GLY A 85 -22.33 13.70 3.88
CA GLY A 85 -21.94 13.91 2.49
C GLY A 85 -20.88 12.96 1.96
N HIS A 86 -20.15 12.22 2.80
CA HIS A 86 -19.25 11.15 2.34
C HIS A 86 -19.97 9.81 2.23
N GLN A 87 -19.51 8.98 1.30
CA GLN A 87 -19.90 7.58 1.19
C GLN A 87 -18.65 6.71 1.28
N VAL A 88 -18.73 5.59 2.01
CA VAL A 88 -17.61 4.66 2.18
C VAL A 88 -17.91 3.40 1.38
N LEU A 89 -16.95 2.99 0.56
CA LEU A 89 -16.98 1.82 -0.29
C LEU A 89 -16.02 0.76 0.27
N ASN A 90 -16.40 -0.51 0.20
CA ASN A 90 -15.48 -1.61 0.44
C ASN A 90 -14.63 -1.84 -0.83
N ALA A 91 -13.35 -1.49 -0.78
CA ALA A 91 -12.46 -1.61 -1.95
C ALA A 91 -12.24 -3.07 -2.38
N HIS A 92 -12.27 -4.02 -1.43
CA HIS A 92 -12.19 -5.44 -1.74
C HIS A 92 -13.40 -5.89 -2.55
N SER A 93 -14.61 -5.64 -2.05
CA SER A 93 -15.85 -6.02 -2.76
C SER A 93 -15.93 -5.37 -4.15
N LEU A 94 -15.50 -4.11 -4.27
CA LEU A 94 -15.46 -3.41 -5.54
C LEU A 94 -14.49 -4.07 -6.52
N LEU A 95 -13.29 -4.42 -6.06
CA LEU A 95 -12.28 -5.05 -6.90
C LEU A 95 -12.72 -6.44 -7.37
N MET A 96 -13.35 -7.24 -6.51
CA MET A 96 -13.86 -8.57 -6.87
C MET A 96 -14.94 -8.54 -7.95
N ARG A 97 -15.59 -7.40 -8.18
CA ARG A 97 -16.54 -7.19 -9.29
C ARG A 97 -15.88 -6.65 -10.55
N ASN A 98 -14.59 -6.29 -10.46
CA ASN A 98 -13.87 -5.50 -11.45
C ASN A 98 -12.55 -6.18 -11.89
N GLU A 99 -12.59 -7.49 -12.14
CA GLU A 99 -11.42 -8.29 -12.55
C GLU A 99 -10.79 -7.84 -13.88
N GLN A 100 -11.49 -7.04 -14.69
CA GLN A 100 -10.91 -6.41 -15.88
C GLN A 100 -9.80 -5.39 -15.55
N LEU A 101 -9.78 -4.86 -14.32
CA LEU A 101 -8.74 -3.93 -13.87
C LEU A 101 -7.48 -4.68 -13.41
N LEU A 102 -7.68 -5.81 -12.75
CA LEU A 102 -6.64 -6.76 -12.34
C LEU A 102 -7.28 -8.14 -12.19
N ASN A 103 -6.83 -9.10 -13.00
CA ASN A 103 -7.28 -10.48 -12.95
C ASN A 103 -6.43 -11.24 -11.91
N PHE A 104 -7.05 -12.03 -11.04
CA PHE A 104 -6.32 -12.73 -9.96
C PHE A 104 -5.73 -14.09 -10.37
N GLY A 105 -6.02 -14.56 -11.58
CA GLY A 105 -5.58 -15.84 -12.10
C GLY A 105 -5.98 -16.97 -11.15
N THR A 106 -4.99 -17.76 -10.75
CA THR A 106 -5.15 -18.88 -9.79
C THR A 106 -4.70 -18.52 -8.38
N VAL A 107 -4.40 -17.24 -8.10
CA VAL A 107 -3.84 -16.84 -6.82
C VAL A 107 -4.97 -16.61 -5.82
N GLU A 108 -4.97 -17.38 -4.74
CA GLU A 108 -5.99 -17.33 -3.69
C GLU A 108 -5.47 -16.58 -2.45
N ASN A 109 -6.40 -16.07 -1.62
CA ASN A 109 -6.12 -15.49 -0.30
C ASN A 109 -5.06 -14.36 -0.28
N VAL A 110 -5.03 -13.55 -1.33
CA VAL A 110 -4.10 -12.41 -1.44
C VAL A 110 -4.59 -11.24 -0.60
N GLY A 111 -3.69 -10.61 0.15
CA GLY A 111 -3.96 -9.34 0.82
C GLY A 111 -4.40 -8.27 -0.18
N ILE A 112 -5.52 -7.61 0.10
CA ILE A 112 -6.11 -6.61 -0.81
C ILE A 112 -5.18 -5.42 -1.04
N ASP A 113 -4.36 -5.06 -0.06
CA ASP A 113 -3.32 -4.04 -0.15
C ASP A 113 -2.30 -4.35 -1.25
N ARG A 114 -1.88 -5.62 -1.39
CA ARG A 114 -0.97 -6.07 -2.46
C ARG A 114 -1.63 -5.92 -3.84
N LEU A 115 -2.89 -6.32 -3.96
CA LEU A 115 -3.65 -6.21 -5.22
C LEU A 115 -3.81 -4.73 -5.63
N LEU A 116 -4.28 -3.89 -4.70
CA LEU A 116 -4.44 -2.46 -4.92
C LEU A 116 -3.10 -1.78 -5.20
N GLY A 117 -2.03 -2.15 -4.50
CA GLY A 117 -0.68 -1.65 -4.76
C GLY A 117 -0.23 -1.92 -6.21
N THR A 118 -0.55 -3.10 -6.76
CA THR A 118 -0.26 -3.38 -8.18
C THR A 118 -1.09 -2.54 -9.14
N ILE A 119 -2.36 -2.26 -8.82
CA ILE A 119 -3.20 -1.36 -9.63
C ILE A 119 -2.65 0.06 -9.59
N GLY A 120 -2.22 0.54 -8.41
CA GLY A 120 -1.56 1.84 -8.28
C GLY A 120 -0.29 1.93 -9.13
N ALA A 121 0.52 0.87 -9.12
CA ALA A 121 1.78 0.84 -9.89
C ALA A 121 1.57 0.92 -11.40
N MET A 122 0.39 0.49 -11.90
CA MET A 122 0.04 0.64 -13.31
C MET A 122 -0.12 2.10 -13.75
N GLY A 123 -0.28 3.03 -12.80
CA GLY A 123 -0.26 4.47 -13.07
C GLY A 123 1.12 4.99 -13.46
N ASP A 124 2.19 4.35 -12.98
CA ASP A 124 3.58 4.74 -13.28
C ASP A 124 4.15 3.97 -14.48
N SER A 125 3.70 2.74 -14.71
CA SER A 125 4.23 1.86 -15.76
C SER A 125 3.21 0.84 -16.22
N ALA A 126 3.11 0.62 -17.54
CA ALA A 126 2.22 -0.41 -18.07
C ALA A 126 2.75 -1.82 -17.70
N PRO A 127 1.87 -2.80 -17.42
CA PRO A 127 2.29 -4.19 -17.23
C PRO A 127 2.99 -4.76 -18.48
N PRO A 128 3.87 -5.78 -18.34
CA PRO A 128 4.20 -6.48 -17.10
C PRO A 128 5.07 -5.64 -16.17
N LEU A 129 4.90 -5.80 -14.85
CA LEU A 129 5.66 -5.06 -13.85
C LEU A 129 5.84 -5.86 -12.56
N ILE A 130 6.77 -5.41 -11.73
CA ILE A 130 6.98 -5.89 -10.36
C ILE A 130 6.72 -4.73 -9.40
N THR A 131 6.00 -4.98 -8.31
CA THR A 131 5.89 -4.03 -7.19
C THR A 131 6.67 -4.53 -6.00
N VAL A 132 7.35 -3.64 -5.30
CA VAL A 132 8.00 -3.90 -4.02
C VAL A 132 7.40 -2.96 -2.98
N ASP A 133 6.73 -3.48 -1.95
CA ASP A 133 6.32 -2.70 -0.78
C ASP A 133 7.25 -3.01 0.38
N CYS A 134 8.02 -2.01 0.83
CA CYS A 134 8.92 -2.13 1.97
C CYS A 134 8.33 -1.44 3.21
N GLY A 135 7.59 -2.23 4.00
CA GLY A 135 6.98 -1.80 5.27
C GLY A 135 7.28 -2.80 6.40
N THR A 136 6.27 -3.09 7.22
CA THR A 136 6.38 -4.12 8.28
C THR A 136 6.78 -5.47 7.69
N ALA A 137 6.14 -5.88 6.61
CA ALA A 137 6.65 -6.91 5.72
C ALA A 137 7.20 -6.26 4.45
N VAL A 138 8.12 -6.95 3.79
CA VAL A 138 8.46 -6.69 2.40
C VAL A 138 7.61 -7.61 1.55
N THR A 139 6.89 -7.05 0.58
CA THR A 139 6.19 -7.83 -0.44
C THR A 139 6.75 -7.53 -1.81
N VAL A 140 6.99 -8.56 -2.61
CA VAL A 140 7.40 -8.44 -4.02
C VAL A 140 6.35 -9.15 -4.86
N ASN A 141 5.60 -8.42 -5.69
CA ASN A 141 4.49 -8.96 -6.49
C ASN A 141 4.79 -8.81 -7.97
N ALA A 142 4.33 -9.78 -8.77
CA ALA A 142 4.49 -9.78 -10.22
C ALA A 142 3.13 -9.69 -10.91
N VAL A 143 3.07 -8.86 -11.96
CA VAL A 143 1.89 -8.73 -12.82
C VAL A 143 2.26 -8.99 -14.27
N SER A 144 1.46 -9.79 -14.96
CA SER A 144 1.65 -10.10 -16.37
C SER A 144 1.29 -8.92 -17.28
N LYS A 145 1.70 -8.99 -18.54
CA LYS A 145 1.29 -8.02 -19.58
C LYS A 145 -0.23 -7.91 -19.74
N ASP A 146 -0.96 -8.97 -19.41
CA ASP A 146 -2.41 -9.09 -19.56
C ASP A 146 -3.15 -8.72 -18.26
N ARG A 147 -2.50 -7.96 -17.36
CA ARG A 147 -3.04 -7.52 -16.06
C ARG A 147 -3.44 -8.70 -15.14
N VAL A 148 -2.74 -9.82 -15.24
CA VAL A 148 -2.94 -10.96 -14.32
C VAL A 148 -1.96 -10.83 -13.15
N PHE A 149 -2.47 -10.83 -11.93
CA PHE A 149 -1.69 -10.94 -10.72
C PHE A 149 -1.10 -12.35 -10.64
N LEU A 150 0.23 -12.47 -10.82
CA LEU A 150 0.91 -13.75 -10.92
C LEU A 150 1.30 -14.32 -9.54
N GLY A 151 1.16 -13.53 -8.48
CA GLY A 151 1.60 -13.87 -7.14
C GLY A 151 2.80 -13.03 -6.70
N GLY A 152 3.51 -13.52 -5.70
CA GLY A 152 4.64 -12.81 -5.13
C GLY A 152 5.19 -13.44 -3.86
N VAL A 153 6.23 -12.82 -3.31
CA VAL A 153 6.96 -13.27 -2.12
C VAL A 153 6.72 -12.29 -0.98
N ILE A 154 6.65 -12.80 0.25
CA ILE A 154 6.53 -12.00 1.48
C ILE A 154 7.66 -12.41 2.43
N PHE A 155 8.37 -11.43 2.98
CA PHE A 155 9.36 -11.65 4.02
C PHE A 155 9.40 -10.49 5.03
N ALA A 156 10.14 -10.65 6.12
CA ALA A 156 10.22 -9.65 7.18
C ALA A 156 10.94 -8.37 6.70
N GLY A 157 10.34 -7.21 6.93
CA GLY A 157 10.97 -5.92 6.70
C GLY A 157 11.95 -5.52 7.80
N LEU A 158 12.64 -4.39 7.62
CA LEU A 158 13.76 -3.92 8.45
C LEU A 158 13.41 -3.92 9.95
N GLY A 159 12.35 -3.21 10.33
CA GLY A 159 11.92 -3.13 11.73
C GLY A 159 11.46 -4.47 12.30
N THR A 160 10.81 -5.32 11.49
CA THR A 160 10.33 -6.63 11.92
C THR A 160 11.47 -7.61 12.17
N GLN A 161 12.52 -7.58 11.35
CA GLN A 161 13.73 -8.38 11.58
C GLN A 161 14.42 -7.97 12.88
N LEU A 162 14.59 -6.65 13.12
CA LEU A 162 15.15 -6.14 14.38
C LEU A 162 14.30 -6.54 15.59
N PHE A 163 12.99 -6.39 15.49
CA PHE A 163 12.06 -6.78 16.55
C PHE A 163 12.21 -8.28 16.87
N GLY A 164 12.20 -9.13 15.84
CA GLY A 164 12.38 -10.58 15.99
C GLY A 164 13.68 -10.93 16.72
N LEU A 165 14.80 -10.33 16.32
CA LEU A 165 16.12 -10.53 16.96
C LEU A 165 16.11 -10.11 18.43
N SER A 166 15.50 -8.95 18.75
CA SER A 166 15.40 -8.46 20.13
C SER A 166 14.50 -9.32 21.02
N LYS A 167 13.49 -9.99 20.47
CA LYS A 167 12.59 -10.85 21.25
C LYS A 167 13.15 -12.25 21.46
N GLN A 168 14.04 -12.72 20.58
CA GLN A 168 14.61 -14.06 20.67
C GLN A 168 16.02 -14.10 21.27
N THR A 169 16.63 -12.95 21.56
CA THR A 169 18.00 -12.87 22.07
C THR A 169 18.09 -11.97 23.30
N ALA A 170 18.53 -12.52 24.44
CA ALA A 170 18.58 -11.79 25.71
C ALA A 170 19.46 -10.53 25.71
N ALA A 171 20.49 -10.49 24.84
CA ALA A 171 21.47 -9.41 24.80
C ALA A 171 21.19 -8.34 23.72
N ILE A 172 20.13 -8.49 22.91
CA ILE A 172 19.79 -7.53 21.85
C ILE A 172 18.66 -6.62 22.36
N PRO A 173 18.91 -5.32 22.57
CA PRO A 173 17.86 -4.39 22.98
C PRO A 173 16.87 -4.15 21.83
N GLU A 174 15.64 -3.76 22.19
CA GLU A 174 14.67 -3.29 21.21
C GLU A 174 15.13 -1.93 20.65
N MET A 175 15.28 -1.85 19.32
CA MET A 175 15.80 -0.66 18.64
C MET A 175 14.95 -0.30 17.44
N LYS A 176 14.88 1.00 17.15
CA LYS A 176 14.32 1.49 15.88
C LYS A 176 15.38 1.38 14.80
N TYR A 177 14.93 1.04 13.59
CA TYR A 177 15.79 1.00 12.43
C TYR A 177 16.34 2.40 12.11
N ALA A 178 17.60 2.44 11.70
CA ALA A 178 18.24 3.60 11.09
C ALA A 178 19.16 3.10 9.97
N PRO A 179 19.24 3.82 8.83
CA PRO A 179 20.16 3.46 7.76
C PRO A 179 21.60 3.30 8.27
N PRO A 180 22.29 2.21 7.92
CA PRO A 180 23.65 1.97 8.39
C PRO A 180 24.64 2.92 7.71
N THR A 181 25.68 3.33 8.46
CA THR A 181 26.80 4.13 7.92
C THR A 181 27.98 3.27 7.44
N THR A 182 27.91 1.96 7.63
CA THR A 182 28.92 0.97 7.25
C THR A 182 28.26 -0.36 6.92
N HIS A 183 28.84 -1.13 5.98
CA HIS A 183 28.42 -2.50 5.69
C HIS A 183 28.97 -3.52 6.68
N LEU A 184 30.02 -3.16 7.44
CA LEU A 184 30.64 -4.00 8.45
C LEU A 184 30.62 -3.27 9.79
N GLY A 185 29.72 -3.70 10.67
CA GLY A 185 29.61 -3.13 12.01
C GLY A 185 30.72 -3.59 12.94
N VAL A 186 31.12 -2.73 13.88
CA VAL A 186 32.12 -3.04 14.92
C VAL A 186 31.51 -3.07 16.33
N ASN A 187 30.20 -2.89 16.44
CA ASN A 187 29.42 -3.08 17.65
C ASN A 187 28.03 -3.62 17.32
N THR A 188 27.32 -4.13 18.32
CA THR A 188 26.02 -4.80 18.14
C THR A 188 25.02 -3.97 17.34
N GLN A 189 24.90 -2.68 17.63
CA GLN A 189 23.95 -1.80 16.92
C GLN A 189 24.31 -1.68 15.44
N GLN A 190 25.58 -1.41 15.12
CA GLN A 190 26.02 -1.32 13.72
C GLN A 190 25.89 -2.66 12.99
N CYS A 191 26.24 -3.77 13.63
CA CYS A 191 26.09 -5.10 13.05
C CYS A 191 24.63 -5.40 12.71
N LEU A 192 23.70 -5.05 13.60
CA LEU A 192 22.27 -5.24 13.38
C LEU A 192 21.75 -4.38 12.24
N MET A 193 22.06 -3.08 12.21
CA MET A 193 21.61 -2.19 11.13
C MET A 193 22.17 -2.62 9.77
N ALA A 194 23.47 -2.93 9.70
CA ALA A 194 24.10 -3.41 8.47
C ALA A 194 23.49 -4.75 8.01
N GLY A 195 23.31 -5.69 8.94
CA GLY A 195 22.76 -7.02 8.65
C GLY A 195 21.33 -6.99 8.13
N VAL A 196 20.41 -6.30 8.81
CA VAL A 196 19.00 -6.24 8.36
C VAL A 196 18.84 -5.45 7.05
N THR A 197 19.69 -4.44 6.82
CA THR A 197 19.68 -3.68 5.57
C THR A 197 20.16 -4.56 4.41
N ALA A 198 21.29 -5.25 4.59
CA ALA A 198 21.83 -6.17 3.59
C ALA A 198 20.86 -7.32 3.29
N SER A 199 20.19 -7.87 4.30
CA SER A 199 19.22 -8.96 4.12
C SER A 199 18.01 -8.51 3.29
N VAL A 200 17.46 -7.31 3.55
CA VAL A 200 16.29 -6.78 2.83
C VAL A 200 16.67 -6.41 1.40
N ILE A 201 17.77 -5.67 1.18
CA ILE A 201 18.24 -5.33 -0.17
C ILE A 201 18.54 -6.60 -0.95
N GLY A 202 19.33 -7.51 -0.38
CA GLY A 202 19.70 -8.77 -1.03
C GLY A 202 18.47 -9.62 -1.34
N GLY A 203 17.50 -9.71 -0.42
CA GLY A 203 16.24 -10.42 -0.61
C GLY A 203 15.41 -9.85 -1.77
N ILE A 204 15.28 -8.52 -1.84
CA ILE A 204 14.57 -7.85 -2.94
C ILE A 204 15.32 -8.07 -4.27
N VAL A 205 16.63 -7.82 -4.31
CA VAL A 205 17.46 -7.95 -5.52
C VAL A 205 17.41 -9.38 -6.06
N HIS A 206 17.60 -10.37 -5.20
CA HIS A 206 17.51 -11.77 -5.57
C HIS A 206 16.12 -12.12 -6.10
N THR A 207 15.05 -11.73 -5.39
CA THR A 207 13.67 -12.03 -5.79
C THR A 207 13.33 -11.40 -7.14
N VAL A 208 13.66 -10.12 -7.34
CA VAL A 208 13.40 -9.41 -8.60
C VAL A 208 14.13 -10.07 -9.77
N LYS A 209 15.42 -10.38 -9.61
CA LYS A 209 16.22 -11.07 -10.64
C LYS A 209 15.66 -12.47 -10.94
N ALA A 210 15.28 -13.22 -9.91
CA ALA A 210 14.69 -14.54 -10.07
C ALA A 210 13.34 -14.49 -10.81
N LEU A 211 12.49 -13.51 -10.52
CA LEU A 211 11.22 -13.30 -11.24
C LEU A 211 11.47 -12.88 -12.68
N GLN A 212 12.41 -11.97 -12.94
CA GLN A 212 12.79 -11.57 -14.29
C GLN A 212 13.24 -12.76 -15.14
N GLU A 213 14.06 -13.65 -14.56
CA GLU A 213 14.51 -14.86 -15.24
C GLU A 213 13.37 -15.87 -15.46
N SER A 214 12.73 -16.32 -14.37
CA SER A 214 11.79 -17.45 -14.39
C SER A 214 10.38 -17.13 -14.88
N VAL A 215 9.88 -15.92 -14.60
CA VAL A 215 8.50 -15.51 -14.92
C VAL A 215 8.48 -14.65 -16.17
N PHE A 216 9.47 -13.76 -16.33
CA PHE A 216 9.54 -12.82 -17.46
C PHE A 216 10.56 -13.22 -18.54
N GLN A 217 11.04 -14.47 -18.53
CA GLN A 217 11.87 -15.07 -19.58
C GLN A 217 13.16 -14.28 -19.84
N GLY A 218 13.84 -13.89 -18.76
CA GLY A 218 15.07 -13.09 -18.80
C GLY A 218 14.86 -11.61 -19.15
N LYS A 219 13.61 -11.16 -19.33
CA LYS A 219 13.33 -9.75 -19.66
C LYS A 219 13.28 -8.89 -18.39
N SER A 220 13.98 -7.77 -18.45
CA SER A 220 13.83 -6.73 -17.45
C SER A 220 12.44 -6.09 -17.58
N VAL A 221 11.71 -6.04 -16.46
CA VAL A 221 10.41 -5.38 -16.33
C VAL A 221 10.48 -4.24 -15.31
N PRO A 222 9.65 -3.19 -15.43
CA PRO A 222 9.59 -2.11 -14.46
C PRO A 222 9.41 -2.61 -13.02
N VAL A 223 10.14 -1.99 -12.09
CA VAL A 223 10.03 -2.25 -10.66
C VAL A 223 9.55 -0.97 -9.98
N VAL A 224 8.38 -1.03 -9.33
CA VAL A 224 7.82 0.10 -8.59
C VAL A 224 7.94 -0.15 -7.10
N LEU A 225 8.68 0.71 -6.40
CA LEU A 225 8.97 0.60 -4.97
C LEU A 225 8.10 1.54 -4.15
N THR A 226 7.48 1.02 -3.11
CA THR A 226 6.67 1.76 -2.14
C THR A 226 6.99 1.33 -0.70
N GLY A 227 6.24 1.88 0.25
CA GLY A 227 6.34 1.52 1.66
C GLY A 227 7.18 2.50 2.47
N GLY A 228 6.89 2.56 3.77
CA GLY A 228 7.47 3.57 4.67
C GLY A 228 8.98 3.49 4.84
N GLU A 229 9.58 2.33 4.57
CA GLU A 229 11.03 2.10 4.66
C GLU A 229 11.71 2.13 3.28
N SER A 230 10.96 2.40 2.20
CA SER A 230 11.51 2.40 0.82
C SER A 230 12.68 3.35 0.62
N ALA A 231 12.58 4.56 1.19
CA ALA A 231 13.63 5.57 1.08
C ALA A 231 14.96 5.10 1.68
N ALA A 232 14.91 4.24 2.71
CA ALA A 232 16.12 3.77 3.38
C ALA A 232 16.87 2.69 2.59
N ILE A 233 16.25 2.08 1.57
CA ILE A 233 16.86 1.01 0.77
C ILE A 233 17.04 1.38 -0.70
N LEU A 234 16.47 2.49 -1.17
CA LEU A 234 16.47 2.89 -2.58
C LEU A 234 17.88 2.95 -3.19
N ASP A 235 18.81 3.61 -2.51
CA ASP A 235 20.20 3.76 -2.98
C ASP A 235 20.90 2.40 -3.07
N GLY A 236 20.63 1.52 -2.11
CA GLY A 236 21.18 0.16 -2.08
C GLY A 236 20.65 -0.70 -3.23
N LEU A 237 19.34 -0.65 -3.51
CA LEU A 237 18.74 -1.35 -4.65
C LEU A 237 19.30 -0.84 -5.98
N THR A 238 19.47 0.47 -6.11
CA THR A 238 20.00 1.10 -7.33
C THR A 238 21.47 0.72 -7.55
N SER A 239 22.27 0.69 -6.48
CA SER A 239 23.68 0.27 -6.52
C SER A 239 23.85 -1.19 -6.94
N GLU A 240 22.86 -2.05 -6.63
CA GLU A 240 22.79 -3.45 -7.06
C GLU A 240 22.27 -3.64 -8.51
N GLY A 241 22.07 -2.52 -9.22
CA GLY A 241 21.71 -2.49 -10.64
C GLY A 241 20.20 -2.60 -10.91
N LEU A 242 19.34 -2.51 -9.90
CA LEU A 242 17.90 -2.46 -10.13
C LEU A 242 17.46 -1.06 -10.57
N LYS A 243 16.71 -1.00 -11.67
CA LYS A 243 16.00 0.21 -12.10
C LYS A 243 14.65 0.27 -11.40
N VAL A 244 14.53 1.18 -10.43
CA VAL A 244 13.36 1.28 -9.55
C VAL A 244 12.72 2.65 -9.69
N VAL A 245 11.40 2.68 -9.81
CA VAL A 245 10.59 3.90 -9.68
C VAL A 245 10.02 3.91 -8.27
N GLN A 246 10.32 4.96 -7.48
CA GLN A 246 9.75 5.08 -6.15
C GLN A 246 8.41 5.81 -6.21
N HIS A 247 7.38 5.20 -5.63
CA HIS A 247 6.04 5.78 -5.53
C HIS A 247 5.47 5.47 -4.14
N GLN A 248 5.25 6.48 -3.29
CA GLN A 248 4.92 6.29 -1.87
C GLN A 248 3.48 5.84 -1.58
N HIS A 249 2.54 6.09 -2.49
CA HIS A 249 1.10 6.02 -2.23
C HIS A 249 0.35 4.93 -3.03
N LEU A 250 1.06 3.90 -3.50
CA LEU A 250 0.54 2.89 -4.43
C LEU A 250 -0.80 2.27 -4.00
N VAL A 251 -0.96 1.90 -2.73
CA VAL A 251 -2.20 1.27 -2.26
C VAL A 251 -3.39 2.23 -2.38
N THR A 252 -3.23 3.45 -1.89
CA THR A 252 -4.29 4.46 -1.95
C THR A 252 -4.58 4.93 -3.37
N ASP A 253 -3.56 4.98 -4.22
CA ASP A 253 -3.70 5.30 -5.64
C ASP A 253 -4.40 4.18 -6.39
N GLY A 254 -4.11 2.93 -6.04
CA GLY A 254 -4.84 1.75 -6.51
C GLY A 254 -6.32 1.79 -6.15
N ILE A 255 -6.65 2.20 -4.92
CA ILE A 255 -8.05 2.39 -4.50
C ILE A 255 -8.73 3.48 -5.33
N MET A 256 -8.08 4.62 -5.49
CA MET A 256 -8.64 5.73 -6.27
C MET A 256 -8.80 5.36 -7.75
N SER A 257 -7.81 4.67 -8.33
CA SER A 257 -7.85 4.16 -9.70
C SER A 257 -8.98 3.15 -9.88
N LEU A 258 -9.18 2.25 -8.91
CA LEU A 258 -10.31 1.33 -8.90
C LEU A 258 -11.65 2.07 -8.91
N ILE A 259 -11.83 3.06 -8.03
CA ILE A 259 -13.07 3.86 -7.99
C ILE A 259 -13.29 4.62 -9.30
N ALA A 260 -12.25 5.23 -9.86
CA ALA A 260 -12.33 6.02 -11.09
C ALA A 260 -12.75 5.19 -12.31
N ASN A 261 -12.37 3.91 -12.35
CA ASN A 261 -12.57 3.04 -13.51
C ASN A 261 -13.70 2.02 -13.34
N ALA A 262 -14.29 1.88 -12.14
CA ALA A 262 -15.39 0.95 -11.91
C ALA A 262 -16.72 1.43 -12.53
N PRO A 263 -17.58 0.49 -12.99
CA PRO A 263 -18.96 0.77 -13.33
C PRO A 263 -19.74 1.35 -12.14
N ARG A 264 -20.69 2.24 -12.43
CA ARG A 264 -21.47 2.95 -11.40
C ARG A 264 -22.33 2.01 -10.55
N PRO A 265 -22.96 0.97 -11.11
CA PRO A 265 -23.66 -0.04 -10.30
C PRO A 265 -22.75 -0.72 -9.28
N ASP A 266 -21.52 -1.09 -9.67
CA ASP A 266 -20.58 -1.74 -8.75
C ASP A 266 -20.13 -0.83 -7.62
N LEU A 267 -19.97 0.47 -7.90
CA LEU A 267 -19.72 1.48 -6.87
C LEU A 267 -20.89 1.49 -5.87
N GLN A 268 -22.13 1.58 -6.34
CA GLN A 268 -23.32 1.61 -5.47
C GLN A 268 -23.44 0.35 -4.62
N ASP A 269 -23.25 -0.83 -5.22
CA ASP A 269 -23.29 -2.13 -4.54
C ASP A 269 -22.17 -2.32 -3.51
N SER A 270 -21.08 -1.57 -3.64
CA SER A 270 -19.93 -1.65 -2.73
C SER A 270 -20.02 -0.67 -1.56
N ILE A 271 -21.07 0.16 -1.48
CA ILE A 271 -21.27 1.11 -0.37
C ILE A 271 -21.51 0.34 0.93
N ILE A 272 -20.70 0.66 1.94
CA ILE A 272 -20.86 0.15 3.30
C ILE A 272 -22.07 0.86 3.94
N GLY A 273 -23.10 0.08 4.26
CA GLY A 273 -24.28 0.56 4.99
C GLY A 273 -23.95 1.13 6.38
N LYS A 274 -24.91 1.83 6.99
CA LYS A 274 -24.71 2.42 8.33
C LYS A 274 -24.39 1.33 9.36
N LEU A 275 -23.24 1.47 10.03
CA LEU A 275 -22.90 0.56 11.12
C LEU A 275 -23.71 0.88 12.37
N PRO A 276 -24.16 -0.13 13.15
CA PRO A 276 -24.84 0.11 14.41
C PRO A 276 -23.92 0.82 15.41
N ASN A 277 -24.51 1.67 16.24
CA ASN A 277 -23.78 2.45 17.25
C ASN A 277 -23.06 1.57 18.27
#